data_AF-A0A1E3TIT8-F1
#
_entry.id   AF-A0A1E3TIT8-F1
#
_cell.length_a   1.000
_cell.length_b   1.000
_cell.length_c   1.000
_cell.angle_alpha   90.00
_cell.angle_beta   90.00
_cell.angle_gamma   90.00
#
_symmetry.space_group_name_H-M   'P 1'
#
loop_
_entity.id
_entity.type
_entity.pdbx_description
1 polymer ?
#
loop_
_entity_poly.entity_id
_entity_poly.type
_entity_poly.pdbx_seq_one_letter_code
_entity_poly.pdbx_strand_id
1 'polypeptide(L)'
;MMPALIVVTLAAVVYSLWVRRDTWRSRWEAGASLNIALQGCAVLLMSPWASATLGPPLHHVFRRWNVEDLLGHICLIVAVTAIIMHGMARLGDERELRGLFRRHIEIPLGLGIPVLVTVFILADEGYHPDLFPAHVGTLWFGAYWLVLGALLTYLFTYAVRVLLILRKDPRSTATVNLYLISAGFGVAATVIQVATAEVGIDITLPVWLCACLAAIGFAYGSARSWQAKVAWFRPGSNSRHHAR
;
A
#
# COMPACT_ATOMS: atom_id res chain seq x y z
N MET A 1 14.85 10.76 13.31
CA MET A 1 13.75 11.21 12.41
C MET A 1 12.99 10.03 11.84
N MET A 2 13.68 9.06 11.25
CA MET A 2 13.10 7.84 10.66
C MET A 2 12.17 7.03 11.60
N PRO A 3 12.57 6.64 12.82
CA PRO A 3 11.69 5.89 13.73
C PRO A 3 10.41 6.65 14.11
N ALA A 4 10.49 7.98 14.25
CA ALA A 4 9.34 8.81 14.56
C ALA A 4 8.32 8.81 13.40
N LEU A 5 8.79 8.85 12.14
CA LEU A 5 7.91 8.75 10.97
C LEU A 5 7.16 7.42 10.94
N ILE A 6 7.85 6.31 11.20
CA ILE A 6 7.26 4.96 11.24
C ILE A 6 6.22 4.88 12.37
N VAL A 7 6.57 5.30 13.59
CA VAL A 7 5.66 5.26 14.75
C VAL A 7 4.41 6.10 14.51
N VAL A 8 4.56 7.33 13.99
CA VAL A 8 3.41 8.19 13.65
C VAL A 8 2.53 7.54 12.59
N THR A 9 3.13 6.92 11.58
CA THR A 9 2.40 6.22 10.51
C THR A 9 1.62 5.04 11.06
N LEU A 10 2.24 4.20 11.89
CA LEU A 10 1.58 3.06 12.53
C LEU A 10 0.45 3.51 13.47
N ALA A 11 0.66 4.57 14.25
CA ALA A 11 -0.37 5.14 15.09
C ALA A 11 -1.58 5.64 14.27
N ALA A 12 -1.33 6.33 13.15
CA ALA A 12 -2.37 6.78 12.23
C ALA A 12 -3.13 5.61 11.59
N VAL A 13 -2.44 4.55 11.20
CA VAL A 13 -3.02 3.30 10.68
C VAL A 13 -3.91 2.64 11.72
N VAL A 14 -3.41 2.42 12.94
CA VAL A 14 -4.17 1.79 14.04
C VAL A 14 -5.39 2.63 14.38
N TYR A 15 -5.24 3.95 14.50
CA TYR A 15 -6.36 4.85 14.76
C TYR A 15 -7.43 4.79 13.65
N SER A 16 -7.01 4.79 12.39
CA SER A 16 -7.93 4.68 11.26
C SER A 16 -8.68 3.34 11.25
N LEU A 17 -7.97 2.22 11.48
CA LEU A 17 -8.59 0.90 11.57
C LEU A 17 -9.58 0.81 12.74
N TRP A 18 -9.25 1.41 13.88
CA TRP A 18 -10.14 1.49 15.05
C TRP A 18 -11.42 2.28 14.76
N VAL A 19 -11.29 3.48 14.18
CA VAL A 19 -12.45 4.31 13.76
C VAL A 19 -13.34 3.55 12.77
N ARG A 20 -12.74 2.69 11.95
CA ARG A 20 -13.41 1.92 10.90
C ARG A 20 -13.69 0.47 11.31
N ARG A 21 -13.67 0.10 12.59
CA ARG A 21 -13.85 -1.29 13.05
C ARG A 21 -15.13 -1.96 12.54
N ASP A 22 -16.21 -1.19 12.42
CA ASP A 22 -17.51 -1.69 11.94
C ASP A 22 -17.51 -2.01 10.43
N THR A 23 -16.48 -1.56 9.70
CA THR A 23 -16.36 -1.78 8.26
C THR A 23 -15.68 -3.10 7.90
N TRP A 24 -15.04 -3.79 8.85
CA TRP A 24 -14.14 -4.91 8.56
C TRP A 24 -14.86 -6.09 7.89
N ARG A 25 -16.15 -6.28 8.17
CA ARG A 25 -16.99 -7.32 7.55
C ARG A 25 -17.88 -6.79 6.42
N SER A 26 -17.85 -5.50 6.14
CA SER A 26 -18.70 -4.90 5.12
C SER A 26 -18.07 -5.09 3.74
N ARG A 27 -18.76 -5.81 2.85
CA ARG A 27 -18.30 -6.07 1.47
C ARG A 27 -17.89 -4.81 0.70
N TRP A 28 -18.50 -3.67 1.02
CA TRP A 28 -18.27 -2.39 0.33
C TRP A 28 -17.09 -1.59 0.90
N GLU A 29 -16.69 -1.86 2.13
CA GLU A 29 -15.69 -1.06 2.86
C GLU A 29 -14.45 -1.87 3.29
N ALA A 30 -14.56 -3.19 3.32
CA ALA A 30 -13.50 -4.10 3.72
C ALA A 30 -12.23 -3.91 2.87
N GLY A 31 -12.36 -3.63 1.56
CA GLY A 31 -11.21 -3.37 0.69
C GLY A 31 -10.37 -2.16 1.13
N ALA A 32 -11.01 -1.06 1.53
CA ALA A 32 -10.28 0.09 2.06
C ALA A 32 -9.65 -0.20 3.43
N SER A 33 -10.29 -1.00 4.28
CA SER A 33 -9.71 -1.40 5.58
C SER A 33 -8.53 -2.35 5.42
N LEU A 34 -8.65 -3.29 4.48
CA LEU A 34 -7.59 -4.21 4.10
C LEU A 34 -6.38 -3.47 3.52
N ASN A 35 -6.60 -2.46 2.66
CA ASN A 35 -5.52 -1.60 2.16
C ASN A 35 -4.73 -0.94 3.29
N ILE A 36 -5.41 -0.35 4.28
CA ILE A 36 -4.76 0.32 5.41
C ILE A 36 -3.98 -0.68 6.28
N ALA A 37 -4.61 -1.82 6.59
CA ALA A 37 -3.98 -2.85 7.40
C ALA A 37 -2.70 -3.36 6.72
N LEU A 38 -2.76 -3.67 5.43
CA LEU A 38 -1.61 -4.17 4.68
C LEU A 38 -0.52 -3.12 4.47
N GLN A 39 -0.85 -1.83 4.30
CA GLN A 39 0.17 -0.77 4.31
C GLN A 39 0.85 -0.64 5.67
N GLY A 40 0.09 -0.73 6.77
CA GLY A 40 0.66 -0.77 8.12
C GLY A 40 1.57 -1.98 8.33
N CYS A 41 1.15 -3.16 7.89
CA CYS A 41 1.97 -4.37 7.92
C CYS A 41 3.25 -4.20 7.10
N ALA A 42 3.17 -3.64 5.89
CA ALA A 42 4.34 -3.37 5.06
C ALA A 42 5.32 -2.43 5.77
N VAL A 43 4.85 -1.27 6.27
CA VAL A 43 5.66 -0.31 7.02
C VAL A 43 6.31 -0.93 8.26
N LEU A 44 5.58 -1.80 8.98
CA LEU A 44 6.12 -2.49 10.14
C LEU A 44 7.20 -3.51 9.73
N LEU A 45 6.90 -4.38 8.78
CA LEU A 45 7.77 -5.48 8.35
C LEU A 45 9.08 -4.99 7.73
N MET A 46 9.03 -3.87 7.01
CA MET A 46 10.19 -3.27 6.36
C MET A 46 10.98 -2.35 7.30
N SER A 47 10.53 -2.17 8.55
CA SER A 47 11.21 -1.30 9.50
C SER A 47 12.49 -1.96 10.04
N PRO A 48 13.52 -1.18 10.38
CA PRO A 48 14.75 -1.74 10.95
C PRO A 48 14.55 -2.53 12.24
N TRP A 49 13.49 -2.20 13.00
CA TRP A 49 13.09 -2.94 14.19
C TRP A 49 12.58 -4.34 13.85
N ALA A 50 11.79 -4.46 12.78
CA ALA A 50 11.34 -5.76 12.31
C ALA A 50 12.51 -6.58 11.78
N SER A 51 13.42 -6.01 11.00
CA SER A 51 14.59 -6.76 10.52
C SER A 51 15.48 -7.25 11.67
N ALA A 52 15.68 -6.43 12.71
CA ALA A 52 16.45 -6.84 13.88
C ALA A 52 15.76 -7.94 14.72
N THR A 53 14.43 -7.94 14.77
CA THR A 53 13.65 -8.84 15.66
C THR A 53 13.20 -10.11 14.95
N LEU A 54 12.77 -10.00 13.69
CA LEU A 54 12.21 -11.07 12.87
C LEU A 54 13.26 -11.67 11.92
N GLY A 55 14.29 -10.92 11.52
CA GLY A 55 15.32 -11.40 10.60
C GLY A 55 16.02 -12.67 11.09
N PRO A 56 16.60 -12.71 12.31
CA PRO A 56 17.27 -13.91 12.83
C PRO A 56 16.39 -15.17 12.88
N PRO A 57 15.15 -15.16 13.44
CA PRO A 57 14.32 -16.35 13.44
C PRO A 57 13.85 -16.74 12.02
N LEU A 58 13.55 -15.79 11.14
CA LEU A 58 13.18 -16.08 9.75
C LEU A 58 14.35 -16.70 8.98
N HIS A 59 15.56 -16.18 9.15
CA HIS A 59 16.76 -16.76 8.55
C HIS A 59 17.03 -18.19 9.05
N HIS A 60 16.74 -18.50 10.32
CA HIS A 60 16.88 -19.88 10.80
C HIS A 60 15.97 -20.87 10.06
N VAL A 61 14.73 -20.46 9.75
CA VAL A 61 13.71 -21.30 9.10
C VAL A 61 13.93 -21.36 7.58
N PHE A 62 14.07 -20.19 6.94
CA PHE A 62 14.12 -20.07 5.49
C PHE A 62 15.53 -20.10 4.90
N ARG A 63 16.57 -19.97 5.74
CA ARG A 63 17.98 -19.82 5.34
C ARG A 63 18.24 -18.64 4.43
N ARG A 64 17.38 -17.61 4.50
CA ARG A 64 17.43 -16.37 3.73
C ARG A 64 17.24 -15.18 4.66
N TRP A 65 17.99 -14.11 4.42
CA TRP A 65 17.84 -12.84 5.14
C TRP A 65 16.80 -11.95 4.48
N ASN A 66 16.26 -10.98 5.22
CA ASN A 66 15.31 -9.97 4.71
C ASN A 66 13.99 -10.56 4.18
N VAL A 67 13.56 -11.71 4.73
CA VAL A 67 12.29 -12.36 4.34
C VAL A 67 11.10 -11.52 4.81
N GLU A 68 11.23 -10.86 5.95
CA GLU A 68 10.30 -9.85 6.46
C GLU A 68 10.10 -8.71 5.46
N ASP A 69 11.15 -8.21 4.83
CA ASP A 69 11.05 -7.19 3.78
C ASP A 69 10.30 -7.72 2.57
N LEU A 70 10.62 -8.93 2.08
CA LEU A 70 9.86 -9.55 0.99
C LEU A 70 8.37 -9.65 1.32
N LEU A 71 8.03 -10.09 2.54
CA LEU A 71 6.63 -10.13 3.00
C LEU A 71 6.02 -8.74 3.06
N GLY A 72 6.77 -7.72 3.50
CA GLY A 72 6.34 -6.32 3.49
C GLY A 72 6.03 -5.80 2.08
N HIS A 73 6.87 -6.10 1.10
CA HIS A 73 6.64 -5.76 -0.30
C HIS A 73 5.40 -6.46 -0.89
N ILE A 74 5.20 -7.74 -0.55
CA ILE A 74 3.97 -8.47 -0.92
C ILE A 74 2.75 -7.84 -0.25
N CYS A 75 2.83 -7.47 1.03
CA CYS A 75 1.77 -6.72 1.71
C CYS A 75 1.43 -5.42 0.97
N LEU A 76 2.44 -4.66 0.53
CA LEU A 76 2.23 -3.43 -0.22
C LEU A 76 1.52 -3.69 -1.56
N ILE A 77 1.95 -4.71 -2.32
CA ILE A 77 1.31 -5.13 -3.58
C ILE A 77 -0.18 -5.47 -3.36
N VAL A 78 -0.47 -6.28 -2.33
CA VAL A 78 -1.84 -6.66 -1.99
C VAL A 78 -2.63 -5.45 -1.47
N ALA A 79 -1.99 -4.52 -0.77
CA ALA A 79 -2.64 -3.29 -0.33
C ALA A 79 -3.10 -2.43 -1.51
N VAL A 80 -2.25 -2.21 -2.50
CA VAL A 80 -2.62 -1.46 -3.71
C VAL A 80 -3.73 -2.19 -4.46
N THR A 81 -3.66 -3.51 -4.53
CA THR A 81 -4.73 -4.33 -5.11
C THR A 81 -6.07 -4.15 -4.37
N ALA A 82 -6.04 -4.07 -3.04
CA ALA A 82 -7.23 -3.85 -2.22
C ALA A 82 -7.88 -2.48 -2.47
N ILE A 83 -7.10 -1.41 -2.72
CA ILE A 83 -7.68 -0.11 -3.07
C ILE A 83 -8.27 -0.12 -4.49
N ILE A 84 -7.66 -0.83 -5.44
CA ILE A 84 -8.22 -1.03 -6.79
C ILE A 84 -9.57 -1.75 -6.70
N MET A 85 -9.64 -2.86 -5.96
CA MET A 85 -10.89 -3.59 -5.71
C MET A 85 -11.95 -2.72 -5.05
N HIS A 86 -11.56 -1.95 -4.02
CA HIS A 86 -12.46 -1.01 -3.35
C HIS A 86 -13.00 0.05 -4.32
N GLY A 87 -12.17 0.54 -5.22
CA GLY A 87 -12.56 1.50 -6.24
C GLY A 87 -13.50 0.90 -7.28
N MET A 88 -13.16 -0.25 -7.85
CA MET A 88 -14.01 -0.91 -8.85
C MET A 88 -15.36 -1.32 -8.30
N ALA A 89 -15.44 -1.75 -7.03
CA ALA A 89 -16.72 -2.07 -6.40
C ALA A 89 -17.74 -0.90 -6.48
N ARG A 90 -17.30 0.34 -6.67
CA ARG A 90 -18.17 1.52 -6.80
C ARG A 90 -18.53 1.88 -8.26
N LEU A 91 -17.94 1.22 -9.26
CA LEU A 91 -18.11 1.55 -10.68
C LEU A 91 -19.30 0.85 -11.36
N GLY A 92 -20.02 -0.05 -10.68
CA GLY A 92 -21.23 -0.68 -11.21
C GLY A 92 -21.04 -2.16 -11.56
N ASP A 93 -21.33 -2.53 -12.81
CA ASP A 93 -21.57 -3.93 -13.22
C ASP A 93 -20.46 -4.91 -12.78
N GLU A 94 -20.82 -5.73 -11.80
CA GLU A 94 -19.90 -6.63 -11.11
C GLU A 94 -19.31 -7.69 -12.05
N ARG A 95 -20.02 -8.07 -13.12
CA ARG A 95 -19.54 -9.12 -14.04
C ARG A 95 -18.45 -8.60 -14.96
N GLU A 96 -18.66 -7.44 -15.57
CA GLU A 96 -17.68 -6.81 -16.46
C GLU A 96 -16.41 -6.43 -15.68
N LEU A 97 -16.58 -5.86 -14.49
CA LEU A 97 -15.47 -5.44 -13.63
C LEU A 97 -14.65 -6.63 -13.12
N ARG A 98 -15.28 -7.78 -12.82
CA ARG A 98 -14.54 -9.02 -12.49
C ARG A 98 -13.69 -9.50 -13.66
N GLY A 99 -14.20 -9.45 -14.90
CA GLY A 99 -13.44 -9.82 -16.10
C GLY A 99 -12.22 -8.92 -16.30
N LEU A 100 -12.41 -7.60 -16.15
CA LEU A 100 -11.32 -6.63 -16.23
C LEU A 100 -10.29 -6.82 -15.12
N PHE A 101 -10.74 -7.05 -13.88
CA PHE A 101 -9.88 -7.32 -12.74
C PHE A 101 -9.01 -8.56 -12.97
N ARG A 102 -9.62 -9.67 -13.39
CA ARG A 102 -8.87 -10.90 -13.65
C ARG A 102 -7.78 -10.67 -14.69
N ARG A 103 -8.12 -9.99 -15.80
CA ARG A 103 -7.18 -9.74 -16.90
C ARG A 103 -6.05 -8.77 -16.55
N HIS A 104 -6.37 -7.67 -15.87
CA HIS A 104 -5.42 -6.59 -15.64
C HIS A 104 -4.76 -6.62 -14.27
N ILE A 105 -5.26 -7.40 -13.32
CA ILE A 105 -4.73 -7.41 -11.94
C ILE A 105 -4.35 -8.84 -11.55
N GLU A 106 -5.29 -9.78 -11.61
CA GLU A 106 -5.03 -11.16 -11.14
C GLU A 106 -3.92 -11.85 -11.95
N ILE A 107 -3.94 -11.74 -13.29
CA ILE A 107 -2.90 -12.34 -14.14
C ILE A 107 -1.52 -11.68 -13.93
N PRO A 108 -1.38 -10.33 -13.97
CA PRO A 108 -0.10 -9.69 -13.66
C PRO A 108 0.42 -9.99 -12.26
N LEU A 109 -0.45 -10.11 -11.25
CA LEU A 109 -0.05 -10.50 -9.89
C LEU A 109 0.37 -11.97 -9.82
N GLY A 110 -0.39 -12.86 -10.48
CA GLY A 110 -0.13 -14.29 -10.53
C GLY A 110 1.19 -14.64 -11.20
N LEU A 111 1.70 -13.78 -12.07
CA LEU A 111 3.05 -13.90 -12.65
C LEU A 111 4.08 -13.08 -11.86
N GLY A 112 3.75 -11.84 -11.53
CA GLY A 112 4.66 -10.89 -10.91
C GLY A 112 5.12 -11.30 -9.51
N ILE A 113 4.22 -11.82 -8.66
CA ILE A 113 4.60 -12.26 -7.30
C ILE A 113 5.54 -13.47 -7.35
N PRO A 114 5.26 -14.55 -8.10
CA PRO A 114 6.22 -15.65 -8.22
C PRO A 114 7.56 -15.24 -8.81
N VAL A 115 7.57 -14.35 -9.82
CA VAL A 115 8.82 -13.81 -10.37
C VAL A 115 9.58 -13.03 -9.30
N LEU A 116 8.91 -12.16 -8.55
CA LEU A 116 9.50 -11.38 -7.45
C LEU A 116 10.14 -12.28 -6.38
N VAL A 117 9.43 -13.34 -5.96
CA VAL A 117 9.95 -14.32 -5.01
C VAL A 117 11.14 -15.07 -5.60
N THR A 118 11.09 -15.43 -6.87
CA THR A 118 12.18 -16.15 -7.55
C THR A 118 13.45 -15.30 -7.60
N VAL A 119 13.36 -14.04 -8.04
CA VAL A 119 14.53 -13.16 -8.10
C VAL A 119 15.08 -12.82 -6.72
N PHE A 120 14.24 -12.74 -5.68
CA PHE A 120 14.70 -12.63 -4.29
C PHE A 120 15.52 -13.85 -3.85
N ILE A 121 15.03 -15.07 -4.14
CA ILE A 121 15.75 -16.32 -3.85
C ILE A 121 17.04 -16.44 -4.67
N LEU A 122 17.10 -15.86 -5.88
CA LEU A 122 18.33 -15.87 -6.68
C LEU A 122 19.33 -14.78 -6.26
N ALA A 123 18.85 -13.66 -5.72
CA ALA A 123 19.69 -12.58 -5.21
C ALA A 123 20.52 -13.03 -4.02
N ASP A 124 19.93 -13.80 -3.10
CA ASP A 124 20.61 -14.36 -1.93
C ASP A 124 21.45 -13.33 -1.15
N GLU A 125 20.91 -12.11 -1.02
CA GLU A 125 21.61 -11.01 -0.37
C GLU A 125 21.82 -11.28 1.13
N GLY A 126 22.89 -10.69 1.65
CA GLY A 126 23.22 -10.75 3.08
C GLY A 126 22.19 -10.04 3.95
N TYR A 127 22.44 -10.03 5.26
CA TYR A 127 21.59 -9.31 6.19
C TYR A 127 21.66 -7.80 5.96
N HIS A 128 20.51 -7.16 5.74
CA HIS A 128 20.36 -5.71 5.67
C HIS A 128 19.43 -5.23 6.79
N PRO A 129 19.85 -4.28 7.64
CA PRO A 129 18.98 -3.68 8.65
C PRO A 129 17.85 -2.83 8.06
N ASP A 130 18.02 -2.36 6.82
CA ASP A 130 17.01 -1.68 6.01
C ASP A 130 17.37 -2.00 4.56
N LEU A 131 16.40 -2.52 3.80
CA LEU A 131 16.63 -2.91 2.40
C LEU A 131 16.64 -1.69 1.47
N PHE A 132 16.09 -0.54 1.88
CA PHE A 132 16.05 0.67 1.06
C PHE A 132 17.42 1.27 0.71
N PRO A 133 18.38 1.41 1.64
CA PRO A 133 19.75 1.83 1.31
C PRO A 133 20.59 0.74 0.65
N ALA A 134 20.10 -0.51 0.55
CA ALA A 134 20.90 -1.60 0.03
C ALA A 134 21.16 -1.41 -1.48
N HIS A 135 22.41 -1.17 -1.82
CA HIS A 135 22.84 -0.99 -3.20
C HIS A 135 22.79 -2.31 -3.97
N VAL A 136 22.47 -2.24 -5.27
CA VAL A 136 22.49 -3.39 -6.18
C VAL A 136 23.92 -3.91 -6.34
N GLY A 137 24.28 -4.93 -5.54
CA GLY A 137 25.55 -5.63 -5.65
C GLY A 137 25.53 -6.79 -6.67
N THR A 138 24.34 -7.29 -7.00
CA THR A 138 24.15 -8.46 -7.87
C THR A 138 23.09 -8.22 -8.94
N LEU A 139 23.23 -8.89 -10.10
CA LEU A 139 22.24 -8.82 -11.19
C LEU A 139 20.82 -9.18 -10.72
N TRP A 140 20.71 -10.19 -9.85
CA TRP A 140 19.43 -10.67 -9.34
C TRP A 140 18.79 -9.72 -8.34
N PHE A 141 19.59 -9.00 -7.54
CA PHE A 141 19.07 -7.98 -6.64
C PHE A 141 18.59 -6.73 -7.42
N GLY A 142 19.27 -6.35 -8.50
CA GLY A 142 18.76 -5.34 -9.44
C GLY A 142 17.45 -5.80 -10.09
N ALA A 143 17.40 -7.04 -10.58
CA ALA A 143 16.18 -7.62 -11.14
C ALA A 143 15.02 -7.63 -10.13
N TYR A 144 15.29 -7.88 -8.85
CA TYR A 144 14.30 -7.79 -7.78
C TYR A 144 13.67 -6.41 -7.68
N TRP A 145 14.49 -5.34 -7.61
CA TRP A 145 13.97 -3.97 -7.55
C TRP A 145 13.24 -3.56 -8.81
N LEU A 146 13.72 -3.97 -9.99
CA LEU A 146 13.05 -3.70 -11.27
C LEU A 146 11.68 -4.38 -11.36
N VAL A 147 11.57 -5.66 -10.97
CA VAL A 147 10.30 -6.41 -10.97
C VAL A 147 9.32 -5.78 -9.98
N LEU A 148 9.77 -5.51 -8.75
CA LEU A 148 8.96 -4.87 -7.72
C LEU A 148 8.47 -3.50 -8.18
N GLY A 149 9.39 -2.67 -8.68
CA GLY A 149 9.11 -1.33 -9.17
C GLY A 149 8.12 -1.33 -10.32
N ALA A 150 8.36 -2.14 -11.35
CA ALA A 150 7.46 -2.27 -12.49
C ALA A 150 6.05 -2.70 -12.05
N LEU A 151 5.94 -3.67 -11.14
CA LEU A 151 4.65 -4.16 -10.65
C LEU A 151 3.91 -3.10 -9.84
N LEU A 152 4.57 -2.44 -8.88
CA LEU A 152 3.96 -1.39 -8.07
C LEU A 152 3.56 -0.17 -8.90
N THR A 153 4.43 0.29 -9.81
CA THR A 153 4.11 1.41 -10.72
C THR A 153 2.91 1.06 -11.60
N TYR A 154 2.86 -0.17 -12.13
CA TYR A 154 1.71 -0.64 -12.90
C TYR A 154 0.41 -0.61 -12.09
N LEU A 155 0.42 -1.18 -10.88
CA LEU A 155 -0.75 -1.23 -10.00
C LEU A 155 -1.20 0.16 -9.54
N PHE A 156 -0.27 1.04 -9.14
CA PHE A 156 -0.61 2.41 -8.77
C PHE A 156 -1.18 3.19 -9.96
N THR A 157 -0.62 3.01 -11.16
CA THR A 157 -1.16 3.63 -12.39
C THR A 157 -2.59 3.14 -12.64
N TYR A 158 -2.86 1.84 -12.47
CA TYR A 158 -4.21 1.30 -12.60
C TYR A 158 -5.16 1.84 -11.50
N ALA A 159 -4.70 1.92 -10.25
CA ALA A 159 -5.44 2.53 -9.15
C ALA A 159 -5.81 3.98 -9.45
N VAL A 160 -4.85 4.77 -9.95
CA VAL A 160 -5.07 6.16 -10.39
C VAL A 160 -6.15 6.22 -11.47
N ARG A 161 -6.11 5.34 -12.47
CA ARG A 161 -7.17 5.29 -13.51
C ARG A 161 -8.55 5.03 -12.93
N VAL A 162 -8.68 4.03 -12.05
CA VAL A 162 -9.96 3.72 -11.37
C VAL A 162 -10.45 4.90 -10.53
N LEU A 163 -9.55 5.51 -9.76
CA LEU A 163 -9.85 6.67 -8.92
C LEU A 163 -10.25 7.89 -9.76
N LEU A 164 -9.61 8.15 -10.90
CA LEU A 164 -10.00 9.24 -11.81
C LEU A 164 -11.39 9.04 -12.41
N ILE A 165 -11.81 7.80 -12.67
CA ILE A 165 -13.19 7.51 -13.08
C ILE A 165 -14.16 7.82 -11.93
N LEU A 166 -13.85 7.37 -10.72
CA LEU A 166 -14.66 7.67 -9.52
C LEU A 166 -14.76 9.15 -9.19
N ARG A 167 -13.72 9.93 -9.52
CA ARG A 167 -13.68 11.37 -9.30
C ARG A 167 -14.82 12.11 -10.02
N LYS A 168 -15.43 11.50 -11.04
CA LYS A 168 -16.60 12.05 -11.76
C LYS A 168 -17.86 12.07 -10.89
N ASP A 169 -17.94 11.28 -9.82
CA ASP A 169 -19.02 11.35 -8.85
C ASP A 169 -18.76 12.48 -7.81
N PRO A 170 -19.55 13.58 -7.83
CA PRO A 170 -19.35 14.73 -6.95
C PRO A 170 -19.48 14.38 -5.45
N ARG A 171 -20.10 13.26 -5.09
CA ARG A 171 -20.24 12.83 -3.69
C ARG A 171 -18.94 12.27 -3.11
N SER A 172 -17.98 11.89 -3.96
CA SER A 172 -16.77 11.15 -3.54
C SER A 172 -15.46 11.92 -3.77
N THR A 173 -15.51 13.08 -4.43
CA THR A 173 -14.33 13.81 -4.94
C THR A 173 -13.28 14.09 -3.87
N ALA A 174 -13.68 14.48 -2.66
CA ALA A 174 -12.72 14.80 -1.59
C ALA A 174 -11.89 13.57 -1.15
N THR A 175 -12.55 12.42 -0.94
CA THR A 175 -11.85 11.16 -0.59
C THR A 175 -11.00 10.66 -1.75
N VAL A 176 -11.52 10.74 -2.97
CA VAL A 176 -10.81 10.30 -4.17
C VAL A 176 -9.55 11.15 -4.40
N ASN A 177 -9.61 12.47 -4.21
CA ASN A 177 -8.44 13.34 -4.31
C ASN A 177 -7.35 12.96 -3.29
N LEU A 178 -7.73 12.64 -2.05
CA LEU A 178 -6.77 12.17 -1.04
C LEU A 178 -6.11 10.87 -1.48
N TYR A 179 -6.88 9.90 -1.97
CA TYR A 179 -6.32 8.63 -2.47
C TYR A 179 -5.42 8.82 -3.70
N LEU A 180 -5.73 9.76 -4.58
CA LEU A 180 -4.87 10.10 -5.72
C LEU A 180 -3.54 10.70 -5.27
N ILE A 181 -3.56 11.62 -4.30
CA ILE A 181 -2.34 12.18 -3.70
C ILE A 181 -1.52 11.08 -3.04
N SER A 182 -2.16 10.20 -2.27
CA SER A 182 -1.50 9.04 -1.63
C SER A 182 -0.91 8.07 -2.64
N ALA A 183 -1.62 7.76 -3.72
CA ALA A 183 -1.09 6.94 -4.82
C ALA A 183 0.11 7.62 -5.48
N GLY A 184 0.08 8.94 -5.65
CA GLY A 184 1.22 9.73 -6.14
C GLY A 184 2.46 9.59 -5.26
N PHE A 185 2.31 9.67 -3.94
CA PHE A 185 3.41 9.40 -3.01
C PHE A 185 3.91 7.94 -3.09
N GLY A 186 3.01 6.97 -3.27
CA GLY A 186 3.39 5.57 -3.46
C GLY A 186 4.22 5.34 -4.73
N VAL A 187 3.84 5.98 -5.85
CA VAL A 187 4.62 5.98 -7.09
C VAL A 187 5.98 6.65 -6.87
N ALA A 188 6.01 7.81 -6.22
CA ALA A 188 7.25 8.51 -5.93
C ALA A 188 8.20 7.65 -5.07
N ALA A 189 7.71 7.02 -4.00
CA ALA A 189 8.49 6.10 -3.19
C ALA A 189 9.07 4.95 -4.02
N THR A 190 8.24 4.35 -4.89
CA THR A 190 8.67 3.24 -5.77
C THR A 190 9.77 3.69 -6.74
N VAL A 191 9.60 4.84 -7.39
CA VAL A 191 10.57 5.37 -8.36
C VAL A 191 11.89 5.75 -7.67
N ILE A 192 11.82 6.44 -6.53
CA ILE A 192 13.01 6.80 -5.75
C ILE A 192 13.73 5.52 -5.31
N GLN A 193 13.00 4.50 -4.83
CA GLN A 193 13.60 3.25 -4.38
C GLN A 193 14.35 2.53 -5.50
N VAL A 194 13.75 2.38 -6.68
CA VAL A 194 14.42 1.76 -7.84
C VAL A 194 15.64 2.59 -8.25
N ALA A 195 15.53 3.92 -8.31
CA ALA A 195 16.65 4.78 -8.65
C ALA A 195 17.79 4.70 -7.62
N THR A 196 17.47 4.67 -6.33
CA THR A 196 18.44 4.53 -5.24
C THR A 196 19.18 3.20 -5.31
N ALA A 197 18.45 2.10 -5.55
CA ALA A 197 19.05 0.77 -5.66
C ALA A 197 20.10 0.73 -6.79
N GLU A 198 19.75 1.27 -7.97
CA GLU A 198 20.60 1.27 -9.17
C GLU A 198 21.76 2.28 -9.12
N VAL A 199 21.55 3.48 -8.58
CA VAL A 199 22.55 4.56 -8.59
C VAL A 199 23.47 4.51 -7.36
N GLY A 200 23.07 3.79 -6.30
CA GLY A 200 23.89 3.62 -5.08
C GLY A 200 24.00 4.87 -4.22
N ILE A 201 23.08 5.82 -4.35
CA ILE A 201 22.99 7.00 -3.50
C ILE A 201 21.99 6.71 -2.39
N ASP A 202 22.40 6.88 -1.13
CA ASP A 202 21.51 6.74 0.02
C ASP A 202 20.46 7.87 0.05
N ILE A 203 19.25 7.53 -0.40
CA ILE A 203 18.06 8.40 -0.36
C ILE A 203 16.96 7.71 0.48
N THR A 204 17.36 6.98 1.51
CA THR A 204 16.46 6.19 2.36
C THR A 204 15.35 7.04 3.01
N LEU A 205 15.71 8.23 3.50
CA LEU A 205 14.75 9.12 4.17
C LEU A 205 13.63 9.60 3.23
N PRO A 206 13.90 10.08 2.00
CA PRO A 206 12.81 10.41 1.07
C PRO A 206 11.93 9.22 0.66
N VAL A 207 12.48 8.02 0.45
CA VAL A 207 11.67 6.81 0.16
C VAL A 207 10.68 6.57 1.30
N TRP A 208 11.19 6.54 2.53
CA TRP A 208 10.38 6.35 3.72
C TRP A 208 9.36 7.46 3.95
N LEU A 209 9.73 8.72 3.72
CA LEU A 209 8.83 9.85 3.84
C LEU A 209 7.65 9.70 2.87
N CYS A 210 7.94 9.39 1.60
CA CYS A 210 6.90 9.15 0.59
C CYS A 210 6.02 7.94 0.95
N ALA A 211 6.61 6.82 1.38
CA ALA A 211 5.85 5.63 1.79
C ALA A 211 4.95 5.92 3.00
N CYS A 212 5.46 6.62 4.02
CA CYS A 212 4.69 7.03 5.20
C CYS A 212 3.54 7.98 4.82
N LEU A 213 3.80 8.99 3.97
CA LEU A 213 2.77 9.93 3.51
C LEU A 213 1.69 9.24 2.68
N ALA A 214 2.05 8.26 1.86
CA ALA A 214 1.08 7.44 1.14
C ALA A 214 0.17 6.69 2.13
N ALA A 215 0.75 5.96 3.08
CA ALA A 215 0.02 5.20 4.10
C ALA A 215 -0.89 6.07 4.97
N ILE A 216 -0.37 7.19 5.48
CA ILE A 216 -1.14 8.16 6.27
C ILE A 216 -2.29 8.73 5.44
N GLY A 217 -2.06 9.10 4.18
CA GLY A 217 -3.11 9.69 3.35
C GLY A 217 -4.23 8.70 3.03
N PHE A 218 -3.91 7.42 2.76
CA PHE A 218 -4.93 6.37 2.60
C PHE A 218 -5.69 6.13 3.92
N ALA A 219 -4.98 6.08 5.05
CA ALA A 219 -5.57 5.90 6.36
C ALA A 219 -6.52 7.05 6.74
N TYR A 220 -6.06 8.29 6.58
CA TYR A 220 -6.85 9.49 6.85
C TYR A 220 -8.05 9.62 5.91
N GLY A 221 -7.85 9.45 4.60
CA GLY A 221 -8.91 9.53 3.61
C GLY A 221 -10.03 8.52 3.86
N SER A 222 -9.66 7.30 4.26
CA SER A 222 -10.61 6.23 4.60
C SER A 222 -11.36 6.53 5.90
N ALA A 223 -10.66 6.99 6.94
CA ALA A 223 -11.29 7.33 8.23
C ALA A 223 -12.29 8.48 8.05
N ARG A 224 -11.89 9.54 7.35
CA ARG A 224 -12.75 10.68 7.03
C ARG A 224 -13.97 10.24 6.21
N SER A 225 -13.78 9.39 5.20
CA SER A 225 -14.87 8.87 4.37
C SER A 225 -15.90 8.11 5.22
N TRP A 226 -15.43 7.27 6.15
CA TRP A 226 -16.29 6.53 7.06
C TRP A 226 -17.04 7.44 8.04
N GLN A 227 -16.35 8.39 8.66
CA GLN A 227 -16.97 9.35 9.58
C GLN A 227 -18.08 10.16 8.89
N ALA A 228 -17.86 10.59 7.64
CA ALA A 228 -18.88 11.27 6.85
C ALA A 228 -20.12 10.39 6.63
N LYS A 229 -19.94 9.08 6.37
CA LYS A 229 -21.06 8.13 6.23
C LYS A 229 -21.81 7.91 7.55
N VAL A 230 -21.10 7.75 8.66
CA VAL A 230 -21.72 7.55 9.98
C VAL A 230 -22.48 8.79 10.44
N ALA A 231 -22.02 9.99 10.11
CA ALA A 231 -22.69 11.24 10.48
C ALA A 231 -24.12 11.35 9.94
N TRP A 232 -24.41 10.74 8.78
CA TRP A 232 -25.78 10.67 8.24
C TRP A 232 -26.75 9.91 9.15
N PHE A 233 -26.27 8.92 9.89
CA PHE A 233 -27.10 8.07 10.75
C PHE A 233 -27.27 8.59 12.19
N ARG A 234 -26.60 9.68 12.57
CA ARG A 234 -26.71 10.23 13.93
C ARG A 234 -27.97 11.12 14.05
N PRO A 235 -28.81 10.92 15.07
CA PRO A 235 -29.98 11.76 15.31
C PRO A 235 -29.53 13.20 15.63
N GLY A 236 -29.67 14.08 14.64
CA GLY A 236 -29.20 15.48 14.67
C GLY A 236 -28.76 16.04 13.31
N SER A 237 -28.53 15.18 12.30
CA SER A 237 -28.24 15.61 10.92
C SER A 237 -29.50 15.97 10.12
N ASN A 238 -30.64 15.32 10.41
CA ASN A 238 -31.91 15.52 9.70
C ASN A 238 -32.68 16.80 10.09
N SER A 239 -32.33 17.47 11.20
CA SER A 239 -33.02 18.69 11.64
C SER A 239 -32.59 19.96 10.89
N ARG A 240 -31.57 19.90 10.03
CA ARG A 240 -31.12 21.06 9.22
C ARG A 240 -31.64 21.09 7.78
N HIS A 241 -32.24 20.01 7.28
CA HIS A 241 -32.76 19.95 5.91
C HIS A 241 -34.25 20.29 5.77
N HIS A 242 -34.98 20.47 6.88
CA HIS A 242 -36.38 20.92 6.87
C HIS A 242 -36.57 22.40 7.27
N ALA A 243 -35.49 23.18 7.39
CA ALA A 243 -35.54 24.59 7.81
C ALA A 243 -34.94 25.56 6.77
N ARG A 244 -34.93 25.20 5.49
CA ARG A 244 -34.65 26.13 4.38
C ARG A 244 -35.53 25.84 3.19
#